data_AF-M1B9S5-F1
#
_entry.id   AF-M1B9S5-F1
#
_cell.length_a   1.000
_cell.length_b   1.000
_cell.length_c   1.000
_cell.angle_alpha   90.00
_cell.angle_beta   90.00
_cell.angle_gamma   90.00
#
_symmetry.space_group_name_H-M   'P 1'
#
loop_
_entity.id
_entity.type
_entity.pdbx_description
1 polymer ?
#
loop_
_entity_poly.entity_id
_entity_poly.type
_entity_poly.pdbx_seq_one_letter_code
_entity_poly.pdbx_strand_id
1 'polypeptide(L)'
;MNQWVQHPLAHTALDDILPCVDNATAQETLTKSKEVTSKLVDVVNQVITNISNNNFSPSFRPLYYNQSGPKLPILCNPFYSDLTDRSCSPGEVDLSNATKVWDNYVCQVSPSGTCSTTGRLTPVIYGQMAAAVNVSFGLYHYGPFLVDLEDCDFVRQTFGDIYSIYCPGLQRYSKWVYIGLVMVGLAVLLSLTFWVIYGRERRHRVYTKEHMPKPAEG
;
A
#
# COMPACT_ATOMS: atom_id res chain seq x y z
N MET A 1 16.71 -3.50 -10.80
CA MET A 1 15.93 -4.50 -10.03
C MET A 1 16.86 -5.50 -9.37
N ASN A 2 17.50 -6.43 -10.10
CA ASN A 2 18.34 -7.48 -9.48
C ASN A 2 19.46 -6.97 -8.54
N GLN A 3 20.17 -5.89 -8.93
CA GLN A 3 21.22 -5.30 -8.09
C GLN A 3 20.70 -4.83 -6.72
N TRP A 4 19.50 -4.24 -6.67
CA TRP A 4 18.87 -3.78 -5.42
C TRP A 4 18.41 -4.96 -4.56
N VAL A 5 17.92 -6.04 -5.17
CA VAL A 5 17.53 -7.27 -4.47
C VAL A 5 18.76 -7.95 -3.82
N GLN A 6 19.89 -7.99 -4.52
CA GLN A 6 21.10 -8.69 -4.06
C GLN A 6 21.95 -7.89 -3.06
N HIS A 7 21.82 -6.56 -3.05
CA HIS A 7 22.63 -5.68 -2.21
C HIS A 7 21.74 -4.73 -1.39
N PRO A 8 21.09 -5.23 -0.32
CA PRO A 8 20.09 -4.49 0.43
C PRO A 8 20.63 -3.29 1.21
N LEU A 9 21.94 -3.25 1.49
CA LEU A 9 22.62 -2.18 2.22
C LEU A 9 23.38 -1.22 1.30
N ALA A 10 23.33 -1.44 -0.03
CA ALA A 10 24.03 -0.59 -1.00
C ALA A 10 23.05 0.41 -1.61
N HIS A 11 23.46 1.67 -1.72
CA HIS A 11 22.69 2.65 -2.48
C HIS A 11 22.63 2.24 -3.96
N THR A 12 21.40 2.06 -4.46
CA THR A 12 21.13 1.78 -5.87
C THR A 12 20.03 2.72 -6.38
N ALA A 13 19.83 2.78 -7.70
CA ALA A 13 18.80 3.63 -8.29
C ALA A 13 17.35 3.34 -7.83
N LEU A 14 17.09 2.19 -7.21
CA LEU A 14 15.76 1.86 -6.64
C LEU A 14 15.59 2.38 -5.19
N ASP A 15 16.70 2.64 -4.50
CA ASP A 15 16.73 3.10 -3.11
C ASP A 15 16.14 4.52 -2.98
N ASP A 16 16.35 5.36 -4.00
CA ASP A 16 15.81 6.72 -4.06
C ASP A 16 14.29 6.76 -4.32
N ILE A 17 13.68 5.64 -4.73
CA ILE A 17 12.27 5.56 -5.15
C ILE A 17 11.43 4.80 -4.12
N LEU A 18 12.01 3.78 -3.49
CA LEU A 18 11.34 2.93 -2.52
C LEU A 18 11.68 3.40 -1.10
N PRO A 19 10.71 3.96 -0.34
CA PRO A 19 10.95 4.44 1.02
C PRO A 19 11.00 3.28 2.02
N CYS A 20 11.96 2.38 1.84
CA CYS A 20 12.16 1.23 2.71
C CYS A 20 12.78 1.67 4.04
N VAL A 21 12.26 1.15 5.14
CA VAL A 21 12.91 1.26 6.45
C VAL A 21 13.62 -0.03 6.78
N ASP A 22 14.51 0.00 7.77
CA ASP A 22 15.11 -1.21 8.28
C ASP A 22 14.15 -2.01 9.18
N ASN A 23 14.31 -3.33 9.19
CA ASN A 23 13.51 -4.26 9.98
C ASN A 23 13.37 -3.85 11.46
N ALA A 24 14.44 -3.33 12.10
CA ALA A 24 14.35 -2.93 13.50
C ALA A 24 13.37 -1.76 13.69
N THR A 25 13.43 -0.74 12.83
CA THR A 25 12.46 0.35 12.80
C THR A 25 11.05 -0.16 12.47
N ALA A 26 10.91 -1.06 11.49
CA ALA A 26 9.61 -1.65 11.14
C ALA A 26 8.96 -2.39 12.34
N GLN A 27 9.75 -3.19 13.08
CA GLN A 27 9.29 -3.89 14.30
C GLN A 27 8.97 -2.93 15.44
N GLU A 28 9.70 -1.82 15.55
CA GLU A 28 9.37 -0.76 16.49
C GLU A 28 8.02 -0.11 16.12
N THR A 29 7.79 0.20 14.83
CA THR A 29 6.51 0.71 14.32
C THR A 29 5.36 -0.23 14.65
N LEU A 30 5.54 -1.54 14.45
CA LEU A 30 4.54 -2.55 14.83
C LEU A 30 4.24 -2.52 16.33
N THR A 31 5.29 -2.49 17.15
CA THR A 31 5.17 -2.43 18.61
C THR A 31 4.43 -1.17 19.04
N LYS A 32 4.74 -0.03 18.43
CA LYS A 32 4.05 1.25 18.68
C LYS A 32 2.59 1.22 18.23
N SER A 33 2.28 0.58 17.11
CA SER A 33 0.91 0.36 16.66
C SER A 33 0.10 -0.46 17.68
N LYS A 34 0.68 -1.55 18.21
CA LYS A 34 0.06 -2.34 19.30
C LYS A 34 -0.15 -1.51 20.57
N GLU A 35 0.85 -0.71 20.96
CA GLU A 35 0.77 0.16 22.14
C GLU A 35 -0.35 1.20 22.01
N VAL A 36 -0.45 1.86 20.84
CA VAL A 36 -1.51 2.86 20.56
C VAL A 36 -2.88 2.21 20.57
N THR A 37 -3.02 1.03 19.94
CA THR A 37 -4.27 0.26 19.93
C THR A 37 -4.71 -0.07 21.35
N SER A 38 -3.79 -0.61 22.17
CA SER A 38 -4.06 -0.96 23.57
C SER A 38 -4.50 0.27 24.38
N LYS A 39 -3.78 1.38 24.27
CA LYS A 39 -4.12 2.62 24.99
C LYS A 39 -5.46 3.21 24.54
N LEU A 40 -5.78 3.18 23.25
CA LEU A 40 -7.07 3.66 22.74
C LEU A 40 -8.22 2.83 23.31
N VAL A 41 -8.06 1.51 23.36
CA VAL A 41 -9.06 0.62 23.99
C VAL A 41 -9.21 0.94 25.47
N ASP A 42 -8.11 1.15 26.19
CA ASP A 42 -8.14 1.50 27.61
C ASP A 42 -8.85 2.84 27.86
N VAL A 43 -8.61 3.85 27.03
CA VAL A 43 -9.31 5.14 27.10
C VAL A 43 -10.81 4.96 26.88
N VAL A 44 -11.21 4.17 25.88
CA VAL A 44 -12.63 3.88 25.64
C VAL A 44 -13.24 3.14 26.83
N ASN A 45 -12.53 2.18 27.41
CA ASN A 45 -12.97 1.45 28.59
C ASN A 45 -13.07 2.32 29.84
N GLN A 46 -12.18 3.30 30.01
CA GLN A 46 -12.30 4.30 31.07
C GLN A 46 -13.55 5.16 30.89
N VAL A 47 -13.88 5.58 29.67
CA VAL A 47 -15.14 6.31 29.40
C VAL A 47 -16.34 5.41 29.71
N ILE A 48 -16.33 4.15 29.29
CA ILE A 48 -17.43 3.21 29.55
C ILE A 48 -17.64 3.03 31.05
N THR A 49 -16.58 2.72 31.79
CA THR A 49 -16.66 2.35 33.21
C THR A 49 -16.89 3.56 34.11
N ASN A 50 -16.14 4.64 33.91
CA ASN A 50 -16.15 5.80 34.79
C ASN A 50 -17.20 6.84 34.41
N ILE A 51 -17.60 6.91 33.13
CA ILE A 51 -18.58 7.89 32.66
C ILE A 51 -19.91 7.18 32.35
N SER A 52 -19.96 6.39 31.28
CA SER A 52 -21.22 5.87 30.73
C SER A 52 -21.98 4.93 31.69
N ASN A 53 -21.26 4.09 32.43
CA ASN A 53 -21.85 3.10 33.36
C ASN A 53 -22.05 3.62 34.78
N ASN A 54 -21.53 4.81 35.10
CA ASN A 54 -21.82 5.49 36.35
C ASN A 54 -23.10 6.31 36.24
N ASN A 55 -23.82 6.45 37.35
CA ASN A 55 -25.03 7.27 37.41
C ASN A 55 -24.69 8.57 38.14
N PHE A 56 -24.47 9.65 37.39
CA PHE A 56 -24.17 10.96 37.99
C PHE A 56 -25.43 11.64 38.54
N SER A 57 -25.26 12.46 39.57
CA SER A 57 -26.31 13.37 40.05
C SER A 57 -26.54 14.51 39.04
N PRO A 58 -27.75 15.07 38.91
CA PRO A 58 -28.02 16.24 38.08
C PRO A 58 -27.13 17.46 38.35
N SER A 59 -26.56 17.55 39.56
CA SER A 59 -25.60 18.58 39.97
C SER A 59 -24.24 18.47 39.28
N PHE A 60 -23.88 17.28 38.79
CA PHE A 60 -22.57 16.95 38.22
C PHE A 60 -22.52 17.19 36.72
N ARG A 61 -22.74 18.45 36.31
CA ARG A 61 -22.53 18.87 34.91
C ARG A 61 -21.03 19.09 34.66
N PRO A 62 -20.48 18.71 33.49
CA PRO A 62 -21.17 18.26 32.28
C PRO A 62 -21.37 16.73 32.17
N LEU A 63 -20.94 15.94 33.15
CA LEU A 63 -20.96 14.47 33.09
C LEU A 63 -22.37 13.87 33.20
N TYR A 64 -23.32 14.61 33.75
CA TYR A 64 -24.71 14.19 33.83
C TYR A 64 -25.48 14.40 32.51
N TYR A 65 -26.01 13.30 31.95
CA TYR A 65 -26.88 13.34 30.77
C TYR A 65 -28.05 12.32 30.80
N ASN A 66 -28.54 11.94 31.99
CA ASN A 66 -29.66 11.01 32.22
C ASN A 66 -29.45 9.57 31.68
N GLN A 67 -28.60 8.80 32.38
CA GLN A 67 -28.18 7.45 31.99
C GLN A 67 -29.13 6.38 32.53
N SER A 68 -30.22 6.13 31.80
CA SER A 68 -31.28 5.20 32.23
C SER A 68 -31.19 3.78 31.63
N GLY A 69 -30.30 3.56 30.64
CA GLY A 69 -30.17 2.27 29.95
C GLY A 69 -29.39 1.18 30.70
N PRO A 70 -29.35 -0.05 30.17
CA PRO A 70 -28.48 -1.12 30.67
C PRO A 70 -27.00 -0.73 30.55
N LYS A 71 -26.14 -1.29 31.42
CA LYS A 71 -24.71 -1.01 31.39
C LYS A 71 -24.11 -1.42 30.05
N LEU A 72 -23.24 -0.57 29.52
CA LEU A 72 -22.48 -0.88 28.33
C LEU A 72 -21.48 -2.00 28.61
N PRO A 73 -21.36 -2.97 27.68
CA PRO A 73 -20.26 -3.92 27.70
C PRO A 73 -18.95 -3.20 27.35
N ILE A 74 -17.85 -3.64 27.97
CA ILE A 74 -16.52 -3.08 27.75
C ILE A 74 -15.95 -3.55 26.41
N LEU A 75 -15.06 -2.74 25.85
CA LEU A 75 -14.30 -3.07 24.66
C LEU A 75 -13.19 -4.07 25.02
N CYS A 76 -13.07 -5.13 24.24
CA CYS A 76 -11.97 -6.07 24.36
C CYS A 76 -10.67 -5.41 23.95
N ASN A 77 -9.66 -5.46 24.84
CA ASN A 77 -8.29 -5.16 24.46
C ASN A 77 -7.67 -6.41 23.82
N PRO A 78 -7.23 -6.34 22.54
CA PRO A 78 -6.64 -7.48 21.85
C PRO A 78 -5.23 -7.81 22.35
N PHE A 79 -4.67 -7.01 23.27
CA PHE A 79 -3.33 -7.21 23.80
C PHE A 79 -3.31 -7.27 25.34
N TYR A 80 -2.35 -8.01 25.88
CA TYR A 80 -1.95 -7.92 27.27
C TYR A 80 -1.03 -6.71 27.50
N SER A 81 -0.67 -6.44 28.77
CA SER A 81 0.23 -5.33 29.14
C SER A 81 1.64 -5.46 28.56
N ASP A 82 2.05 -6.67 28.20
CA ASP A 82 3.31 -6.98 27.51
C ASP A 82 3.19 -6.98 25.98
N LEU A 83 2.04 -6.54 25.44
CA LEU A 83 1.70 -6.48 24.02
C LEU A 83 1.58 -7.85 23.31
N THR A 84 1.51 -8.93 24.08
CA THR A 84 1.16 -10.25 23.54
C THR A 84 -0.32 -10.32 23.20
N ASP A 85 -0.67 -11.13 22.20
CA ASP A 85 -2.04 -11.22 21.72
C ASP A 85 -2.95 -11.89 22.75
N ARG A 86 -4.14 -11.33 22.93
CA ARG A 86 -5.10 -11.72 23.95
C ARG A 86 -6.45 -12.06 23.33
N SER A 87 -7.02 -13.17 23.78
CA SER A 87 -8.42 -13.50 23.46
C SER A 87 -9.38 -12.76 24.38
N CYS A 88 -10.48 -12.27 23.82
CA CYS A 88 -11.51 -11.56 24.57
C CYS A 88 -12.20 -12.45 25.60
N SER A 89 -12.44 -11.89 26.79
CA SER A 89 -13.16 -12.58 27.85
C SER A 89 -14.68 -12.51 27.63
N PRO A 90 -15.46 -13.46 28.20
CA PRO A 90 -16.92 -13.39 28.13
C PRO A 90 -17.46 -12.05 28.68
N GLY A 91 -18.31 -11.38 27.89
CA GLY A 91 -18.88 -10.08 28.24
C GLY A 91 -18.13 -8.87 27.69
N GLU A 92 -16.96 -9.07 27.10
CA GLU A 92 -16.26 -8.04 26.32
C GLU A 92 -16.76 -8.04 24.87
N VAL A 93 -16.68 -6.89 24.20
CA VAL A 93 -17.03 -6.77 22.78
C VAL A 93 -15.78 -6.62 21.94
N ASP A 94 -15.70 -7.40 20.86
CA ASP A 94 -14.61 -7.31 19.90
C ASP A 94 -14.64 -5.98 19.11
N LEU A 95 -13.46 -5.49 18.71
CA LEU A 95 -13.28 -4.28 17.90
C LEU A 95 -14.15 -4.28 16.64
N SER A 96 -14.32 -5.43 15.98
CA SER A 96 -15.10 -5.56 14.74
C SER A 96 -16.61 -5.33 14.94
N ASN A 97 -17.13 -5.62 16.13
CA ASN A 97 -18.57 -5.60 16.42
C ASN A 97 -18.98 -4.49 17.40
N ALA A 98 -18.02 -3.82 18.04
CA ALA A 98 -18.28 -2.87 19.12
C ALA A 98 -19.25 -1.75 18.75
N THR A 99 -19.07 -1.12 17.57
CA THR A 99 -19.95 -0.04 17.10
C THR A 99 -21.40 -0.51 16.96
N LYS A 100 -21.62 -1.67 16.35
CA LYS A 100 -22.95 -2.28 16.17
C LYS A 100 -23.59 -2.66 17.51
N VAL A 101 -22.81 -3.15 18.46
CA VAL A 101 -23.35 -3.49 19.80
C VAL A 101 -23.74 -2.23 20.55
N TRP A 102 -22.88 -1.21 20.58
CA TRP A 102 -23.11 0.04 21.30
C TRP A 102 -24.18 0.94 20.71
N ASP A 103 -24.48 0.82 19.41
CA ASP A 103 -25.58 1.55 18.76
C ASP A 103 -26.92 1.35 19.50
N ASN A 104 -27.16 0.14 20.02
CA ASN A 104 -28.35 -0.19 20.81
C ASN A 104 -28.44 0.52 22.18
N TYR A 105 -27.38 1.21 22.59
CA TYR A 105 -27.28 1.93 23.87
C TYR A 105 -27.34 3.45 23.69
N VAL A 106 -27.45 3.92 22.44
CA VAL A 106 -27.53 5.34 22.11
C VAL A 106 -28.93 5.88 22.41
N CYS A 107 -28.98 6.97 23.18
CA CYS A 107 -30.22 7.69 23.46
C CYS A 107 -30.46 8.81 22.43
N GLN A 108 -31.73 9.18 22.25
CA GLN A 108 -32.07 10.45 21.61
C GLN A 108 -31.82 11.59 22.61
N VAL A 109 -31.23 12.68 22.15
CA VAL A 109 -30.87 13.83 22.99
C VAL A 109 -31.83 15.00 22.79
N SER A 110 -32.15 15.70 23.87
CA SER A 110 -32.87 16.97 23.84
C SER A 110 -31.95 18.11 23.36
N PRO A 111 -32.49 19.31 23.07
CA PRO A 111 -31.67 20.48 22.73
C PRO A 111 -30.64 20.87 23.81
N SER A 112 -30.87 20.44 25.07
CA SER A 112 -29.95 20.66 26.19
C SER A 112 -28.84 19.59 26.30
N GLY A 113 -28.78 18.62 25.38
CA GLY A 113 -27.78 17.55 25.37
C GLY A 113 -28.07 16.40 26.35
N THR A 114 -29.27 16.32 26.92
CA THR A 114 -29.66 15.27 27.87
C THR A 114 -30.39 14.14 27.16
N CYS A 115 -30.16 12.89 27.55
CA CYS A 115 -30.93 11.75 27.03
C CYS A 115 -32.43 11.91 27.36
N SER A 116 -33.26 11.90 26.31
CA SER A 116 -34.72 11.87 26.39
C SER A 116 -35.27 10.45 26.35
N THR A 117 -34.57 9.52 25.72
CA THR A 117 -34.91 8.09 25.72
C THR A 117 -33.98 7.28 26.60
N THR A 118 -34.38 6.05 26.93
CA THR A 118 -33.54 5.08 27.62
C THR A 118 -32.26 4.82 26.82
N GLY A 119 -31.11 5.05 27.45
CA GLY A 119 -29.79 4.81 26.88
C GLY A 119 -28.70 5.26 27.83
N ARG A 120 -27.44 5.03 27.44
CA ARG A 120 -26.25 5.40 28.21
C ARG A 120 -25.19 6.13 27.39
N LEU A 121 -25.35 6.19 26.07
CA LEU A 121 -24.51 7.00 25.19
C LEU A 121 -25.33 8.12 24.57
N THR A 122 -24.78 9.34 24.60
CA THR A 122 -25.24 10.37 23.67
C THR A 122 -24.64 10.11 22.29
N PRO A 123 -25.26 10.62 21.21
CA PRO A 123 -24.70 10.49 19.86
C PRO A 123 -23.26 11.03 19.74
N VAL A 124 -22.92 12.06 20.52
CA VAL A 124 -21.57 12.65 20.55
C VAL A 124 -20.56 11.68 21.16
N ILE A 125 -20.85 11.12 22.34
CA ILE A 125 -19.95 10.16 23.00
C ILE A 125 -19.81 8.90 22.15
N TYR A 126 -20.92 8.41 21.60
CA TYR A 126 -20.92 7.27 20.68
C TYR A 126 -20.02 7.53 19.47
N GLY A 127 -20.14 8.68 18.81
CA GLY A 127 -19.31 9.03 17.66
C GLY A 127 -17.82 9.04 17.97
N GLN A 128 -17.42 9.58 19.14
CA GLN A 128 -16.03 9.59 19.58
C GLN A 128 -15.51 8.17 19.89
N MET A 129 -16.30 7.36 20.61
CA MET A 129 -15.94 5.98 20.90
C MET A 129 -15.85 5.13 19.62
N ALA A 130 -16.77 5.31 18.68
CA ALA A 130 -16.78 4.62 17.40
C ALA A 130 -15.56 4.98 16.54
N ALA A 131 -15.16 6.26 16.52
CA ALA A 131 -13.94 6.69 15.84
C ALA A 131 -12.69 6.03 16.46
N ALA A 132 -12.58 6.00 17.79
CA ALA A 132 -11.47 5.35 18.48
C ALA A 132 -11.41 3.84 18.20
N VAL A 133 -12.57 3.16 18.20
CA VAL A 133 -12.68 1.74 17.81
C VAL A 133 -12.25 1.52 16.37
N ASN A 134 -12.69 2.36 15.44
CA ASN A 134 -12.36 2.19 14.02
C ASN A 134 -10.85 2.37 13.76
N VAL A 135 -10.22 3.34 14.42
CA VAL A 135 -8.76 3.50 14.38
C VAL A 135 -8.06 2.28 15.00
N SER A 136 -8.51 1.84 16.18
CA SER A 136 -7.94 0.66 16.86
C SER A 136 -8.08 -0.61 16.01
N PHE A 137 -9.23 -0.79 15.36
CA PHE A 137 -9.47 -1.89 14.42
C PHE A 137 -8.53 -1.82 13.22
N GLY A 138 -8.36 -0.62 12.63
CA GLY A 138 -7.44 -0.42 11.51
C GLY A 138 -5.99 -0.74 11.88
N LEU A 139 -5.52 -0.24 13.01
CA LEU A 139 -4.16 -0.51 13.52
C LEU A 139 -3.94 -1.99 13.85
N TYR A 140 -4.93 -2.64 14.48
CA TYR A 140 -4.87 -4.06 14.81
C TYR A 140 -4.87 -4.95 13.56
N HIS A 141 -5.77 -4.69 12.62
CA HIS A 141 -5.99 -5.58 11.47
C HIS A 141 -5.00 -5.32 10.33
N TYR A 142 -4.69 -4.05 10.03
CA TYR A 142 -3.81 -3.68 8.92
C TYR A 142 -2.37 -3.40 9.35
N GLY A 143 -2.10 -3.22 10.65
CA GLY A 143 -0.76 -2.91 11.17
C GLY A 143 0.34 -3.85 10.68
N PRO A 144 0.21 -5.19 10.84
CA PRO A 144 1.23 -6.13 10.39
C PRO A 144 1.54 -6.00 8.89
N PHE A 145 0.50 -5.93 8.06
CA PHE A 145 0.65 -5.79 6.61
C PHE A 145 1.33 -4.46 6.22
N LEU A 146 0.98 -3.36 6.88
CA LEU A 146 1.60 -2.06 6.61
C LEU A 146 3.09 -2.05 6.99
N VAL A 147 3.46 -2.76 8.05
CA VAL A 147 4.87 -2.92 8.47
C VAL A 147 5.65 -3.80 7.51
N ASP A 148 5.05 -4.87 6.99
CA ASP A 148 5.68 -5.73 5.97
C ASP A 148 5.95 -4.97 4.65
N LEU A 149 5.14 -3.95 4.34
CA LEU A 149 5.39 -3.04 3.23
C LEU A 149 6.54 -2.07 3.53
N GLU A 150 6.73 -1.69 4.80
CA GLU A 150 7.75 -0.75 5.27
C GLU A 150 9.16 -1.34 5.16
N ASP A 151 9.37 -2.60 5.59
CA ASP A 151 10.67 -3.30 5.51
C ASP A 151 11.05 -3.69 4.07
N CYS A 152 10.17 -3.40 3.09
CA CYS A 152 10.37 -3.67 1.67
C CYS A 152 10.68 -5.13 1.30
N ASP A 153 10.55 -6.07 2.23
CA ASP A 153 10.73 -7.50 1.99
C ASP A 153 9.73 -8.00 0.94
N PHE A 154 8.48 -7.52 1.02
CA PHE A 154 7.47 -7.78 -0.01
C PHE A 154 7.93 -7.32 -1.41
N VAL A 155 8.48 -6.10 -1.51
CA VAL A 155 8.96 -5.53 -2.79
C VAL A 155 10.17 -6.29 -3.29
N ARG A 156 11.07 -6.68 -2.38
CA ARG A 156 12.28 -7.43 -2.70
C ARG A 156 11.96 -8.83 -3.21
N GLN A 157 11.02 -9.53 -2.58
CA GLN A 157 10.51 -10.83 -3.06
C GLN A 157 9.86 -10.67 -4.45
N THR A 158 8.96 -9.70 -4.60
CA THR A 158 8.28 -9.45 -5.88
C THR A 158 9.25 -9.14 -7.01
N PHE A 159 10.27 -8.31 -6.77
CA PHE A 159 11.30 -8.01 -7.78
C PHE A 159 12.22 -9.19 -8.06
N GLY A 160 12.50 -10.02 -7.06
CA GLY A 160 13.22 -11.29 -7.23
C GLY A 160 12.44 -12.25 -8.15
N ASP A 161 11.15 -12.40 -7.92
CA ASP A 161 10.26 -13.22 -8.73
C ASP A 161 10.15 -12.69 -10.17
N ILE A 162 9.97 -11.37 -10.32
CA ILE A 162 9.91 -10.75 -11.65
C ILE A 162 11.20 -10.99 -12.43
N TYR A 163 12.34 -10.81 -11.77
CA TYR A 163 13.64 -10.99 -12.39
C TYR A 163 13.91 -12.46 -12.74
N SER A 164 13.55 -13.41 -11.88
CA SER A 164 13.81 -14.83 -12.13
C SER A 164 12.87 -15.43 -13.18
N ILE A 165 11.60 -15.02 -13.19
CA ILE A 165 10.56 -15.61 -14.05
C ILE A 165 10.51 -14.93 -15.42
N TYR A 166 10.50 -13.59 -15.48
CA TYR A 166 10.17 -12.88 -16.71
C TYR A 166 11.39 -12.29 -17.44
N CYS A 167 12.42 -11.83 -16.72
CA CYS A 167 13.59 -11.22 -17.38
C CYS A 167 14.37 -12.17 -18.32
N PRO A 168 14.57 -13.48 -18.04
CA PRO A 168 15.35 -14.34 -18.93
C PRO A 168 14.69 -14.51 -20.30
N GLY A 169 13.35 -14.64 -20.33
CA GLY A 169 12.58 -14.68 -21.56
C GLY A 169 12.71 -13.37 -22.33
N LEU A 170 12.50 -12.24 -21.66
CA LEU A 170 12.60 -10.91 -22.26
C LEU A 170 14.00 -10.66 -22.85
N GLN A 171 15.07 -11.00 -22.11
CA GLN A 171 16.45 -10.82 -22.57
C GLN A 171 16.75 -11.70 -23.79
N ARG A 172 16.25 -12.95 -23.80
CA ARG A 172 16.39 -13.85 -24.94
C ARG A 172 15.71 -13.27 -26.17
N TYR A 173 14.44 -12.89 -26.09
CA TYR A 173 13.70 -12.36 -27.24
C TYR A 173 14.25 -11.01 -27.72
N SER A 174 14.62 -10.11 -26.80
CA SER A 174 15.27 -8.85 -27.14
C SER A 174 16.56 -9.06 -27.92
N LYS A 175 17.38 -10.05 -27.53
CA LYS A 175 18.58 -10.43 -28.27
C LYS A 175 18.26 -10.92 -29.69
N TRP A 176 17.22 -11.73 -29.87
CA TRP A 176 16.77 -12.17 -31.20
C TRP A 176 16.31 -11.01 -32.08
N VAL A 177 15.53 -10.08 -31.53
CA VAL A 177 15.09 -8.88 -32.23
C VAL A 177 16.27 -8.01 -32.62
N TYR A 178 17.23 -7.81 -31.72
CA TYR A 178 18.46 -7.06 -31.99
C TYR A 178 19.27 -7.69 -33.12
N ILE A 179 19.48 -9.01 -33.09
CA ILE A 179 20.15 -9.73 -34.18
C ILE A 179 19.41 -9.53 -35.50
N GLY A 180 18.07 -9.64 -35.50
CA GLY A 180 17.25 -9.39 -36.68
C GLY A 180 17.42 -7.97 -37.23
N LEU A 181 17.39 -6.96 -36.36
CA LEU A 181 17.60 -5.55 -36.74
C LEU A 181 19.00 -5.31 -37.33
N VAL A 182 20.04 -5.90 -36.74
CA VAL A 182 21.41 -5.82 -37.26
C VAL A 182 21.49 -6.45 -38.65
N MET A 183 20.91 -7.64 -38.85
CA MET A 183 20.90 -8.33 -40.14
C MET A 183 20.18 -7.52 -41.23
N VAL A 184 19.00 -6.96 -40.93
CA VAL A 184 18.26 -6.10 -41.86
C VAL A 184 19.04 -4.82 -42.18
N GLY A 185 19.64 -4.19 -41.17
CA GLY A 185 20.48 -3.01 -41.35
C GLY A 185 21.67 -3.27 -42.29
N LEU A 186 22.39 -4.39 -42.09
CA LEU A 186 23.49 -4.80 -42.96
C LEU A 186 23.02 -5.07 -44.39
N ALA A 187 21.87 -5.74 -44.57
CA ALA A 187 21.32 -6.02 -45.90
C ALA A 187 20.96 -4.75 -46.67
N VAL A 188 20.35 -3.76 -46.00
CA VAL A 188 20.02 -2.46 -46.60
C VAL A 188 21.29 -1.71 -46.99
N LEU A 189 22.30 -1.66 -46.11
CA LEU A 189 23.58 -1.03 -46.42
C LEU A 189 24.25 -1.67 -47.64
N LEU A 190 24.31 -2.99 -47.70
CA LEU A 190 24.87 -3.71 -48.84
C LEU A 190 24.07 -3.45 -50.13
N SER A 191 22.75 -3.50 -50.07
CA SER A 191 21.87 -3.21 -51.22
C SER A 191 22.12 -1.80 -51.77
N LEU A 192 22.20 -0.79 -50.90
CA LEU A 192 22.51 0.59 -51.30
C LEU A 192 23.91 0.71 -51.92
N THR A 193 24.92 0.06 -51.34
CA THR A 193 26.28 0.09 -51.90
C THR A 193 26.34 -0.55 -53.29
N PHE A 194 25.72 -1.71 -53.48
CA PHE A 194 25.64 -2.37 -54.79
C PHE A 194 24.89 -1.52 -55.81
N TRP A 195 23.79 -0.87 -55.40
CA TRP A 195 23.02 0.02 -56.27
C TRP A 195 23.84 1.23 -56.74
N VAL A 196 24.63 1.84 -55.85
CA VAL A 196 25.53 2.95 -56.19
C VAL A 196 26.63 2.49 -57.17
N ILE A 197 27.25 1.34 -56.92
CA ILE A 197 28.29 0.78 -57.80
C ILE A 197 27.72 0.49 -59.19
N TYR A 198 26.58 -0.21 -59.26
CA TYR A 198 25.91 -0.52 -60.51
C TYR A 198 25.49 0.75 -61.27
N GLY A 199 24.94 1.74 -60.57
CA GLY A 199 24.59 3.04 -61.15
C GLY A 199 25.81 3.76 -61.75
N ARG A 200 26.96 3.72 -61.05
CA ARG A 200 28.21 4.28 -61.55
C ARG A 200 28.71 3.55 -62.79
N GLU A 201 28.73 2.21 -62.76
CA GLU A 201 29.19 1.42 -63.91
C GLU A 201 28.29 1.61 -65.13
N ARG A 202 26.96 1.65 -64.92
CA ARG A 202 25.99 1.92 -65.99
C ARG A 202 26.21 3.30 -66.61
N ARG A 203 26.43 4.36 -65.80
CA ARG A 203 26.78 5.68 -66.34
C ARG A 203 28.06 5.62 -67.17
N HIS A 204 29.13 5.00 -66.65
CA HIS A 204 30.36 4.82 -67.40
C HIS A 204 30.12 4.14 -68.76
N ARG A 205 29.39 3.02 -68.80
CA ARG A 205 29.08 2.31 -70.06
C ARG A 205 28.29 3.16 -71.06
N VAL A 206 27.37 4.02 -70.60
CA VAL A 206 26.63 4.93 -71.48
C VAL A 206 27.57 6.01 -72.05
N TYR A 207 28.38 6.65 -71.20
CA TYR A 207 29.34 7.65 -71.65
C TYR A 207 30.36 7.09 -72.67
N THR A 208 30.87 5.87 -72.47
CA THR A 208 31.79 5.23 -73.42
C THR A 208 31.12 4.90 -74.75
N LYS A 209 29.83 4.55 -74.76
CA LYS A 209 29.07 4.28 -75.99
C LYS A 209 28.76 5.55 -76.79
N GLU A 210 28.46 6.67 -76.13
CA GLU A 210 28.23 7.95 -76.83
C GLU A 210 29.50 8.53 -77.46
N HIS A 211 30.69 8.19 -76.93
CA HIS A 211 31.98 8.66 -77.45
C HIS A 211 32.66 7.66 -78.40
N MET A 212 32.00 6.57 -78.81
CA MET A 212 32.52 5.72 -79.89
C MET A 212 32.27 6.43 -81.23
N PRO A 213 33.32 6.68 -82.05
CA PRO A 213 33.15 7.30 -83.35
C PRO A 213 32.32 6.38 -84.26
N LYS A 214 31.29 6.93 -84.91
CA LYS A 214 30.53 6.21 -85.95
C LYS A 214 31.50 5.74 -87.04
N PRO A 215 31.37 4.50 -87.56
CA PRO A 215 32.14 4.09 -88.72
C PRO A 215 31.80 5.03 -89.88
N ALA A 216 32.81 5.55 -90.56
CA ALA A 216 32.62 6.35 -91.75
C ALA A 216 31.89 5.49 -92.80
N GLU A 217 30.67 5.88 -93.17
CA GLU A 217 29.98 5.37 -94.35
C GLU A 217 30.77 5.85 -95.58
N GLY A 218 31.27 4.89 -96.36
CA GLY A 218 31.86 5.10 -97.68
C GLY A 218 30.85 4.83 -98.78
#